data_AF-A0A972SH06-F1
#
_entry.id   AF-A0A972SH06-F1
#
_cell.length_a   1.000
_cell.length_b   1.000
_cell.length_c   1.000
_cell.angle_alpha   90.00
_cell.angle_beta   90.00
_cell.angle_gamma   90.00
#
_symmetry.space_group_name_H-M   'P 1'
#
loop_
_entity.id
_entity.type
_entity.pdbx_description
1 polymer ?
#
loop_
_entity_poly.entity_id
_entity_poly.type
_entity_poly.pdbx_seq_one_letter_code
_entity_poly.pdbx_strand_id
1 'polypeptide(L)'
;MPAGPQATFLRLPERSVKPRRTGLTHVLDKGCTLQTTQEVLSSVAGMIDIWKFGWGTAYLDPAVRSKVIELHAAQVKACTGGTLLEVAWLQGRTEEFFSFAVDVGFDCVEVSDGATSMQVSEKRELIARARELGFVVLAEVGSKDPTRAVTPADWHDEIEGDIAAGANWIVAEGRESGTVGLYDKNGEVRESLLQVLESNAYASRIIYEAPQRAQQSFLLRHLGSEVSLGNIALDEVMGLEALRLGLRADTLGSVPGELVINSERGLSV
;
A
#
# COMPACT_ATOMS: atom_id res chain seq x y z
N MET A 1 7.44 27.32 0.60
CA MET A 1 7.13 28.10 -0.62
C MET A 1 5.74 27.70 -1.07
N PRO A 2 4.80 28.62 -1.33
CA PRO A 2 3.55 28.24 -1.97
C PRO A 2 3.87 27.62 -3.33
N ALA A 3 3.30 26.45 -3.64
CA ALA A 3 3.44 25.83 -4.94
C ALA A 3 3.05 26.84 -6.02
N GLY A 4 3.88 26.98 -7.05
CA GLY A 4 3.55 27.84 -8.20
C GLY A 4 2.23 27.42 -8.86
N PRO A 5 1.62 28.27 -9.69
CA PRO A 5 0.35 27.95 -10.32
C PRO A 5 0.46 26.65 -11.12
N GLN A 6 -0.40 25.69 -10.80
CA GLN A 6 -0.47 24.40 -11.49
C GLN A 6 -0.98 24.62 -12.93
N ALA A 7 -0.43 23.89 -13.89
CA ALA A 7 -0.90 23.95 -15.27
C ALA A 7 -2.34 23.41 -15.39
N THR A 8 -3.23 24.14 -16.07
CA THR A 8 -4.68 23.83 -16.14
C THR A 8 -5.20 23.63 -17.57
N PHE A 9 -4.31 23.44 -18.55
CA PHE A 9 -4.71 23.36 -19.96
C PHE A 9 -5.28 21.99 -20.37
N LEU A 10 -5.18 20.96 -19.52
CA LEU A 10 -5.70 19.62 -19.76
C LEU A 10 -6.99 19.37 -18.98
N ARG A 11 -7.89 18.57 -19.56
CA ARG A 11 -8.98 17.92 -18.82
C ARG A 11 -8.50 16.55 -18.38
N LEU A 12 -8.38 16.34 -17.08
CA LEU A 12 -7.85 15.11 -16.48
C LEU A 12 -8.95 14.37 -15.72
N PRO A 13 -8.79 13.06 -15.46
CA PRO A 13 -9.65 12.33 -14.53
C PRO A 13 -9.77 13.03 -13.18
N GLU A 14 -10.93 12.91 -12.54
CA GLU A 14 -11.09 13.36 -11.15
C GLU A 14 -10.19 12.53 -10.22
N ARG A 15 -9.64 13.20 -9.21
CA ARG A 15 -8.71 12.63 -8.24
C ARG A 15 -9.11 13.06 -6.84
N SER A 16 -9.24 12.10 -5.92
CA SER A 16 -9.52 12.43 -4.53
C SER A 16 -8.43 13.29 -3.91
N VAL A 17 -8.82 14.22 -3.04
CA VAL A 17 -7.91 15.07 -2.25
C VAL A 17 -7.71 14.49 -0.85
N LYS A 18 -6.60 14.86 -0.19
CA LYS A 18 -6.35 14.46 1.20
C LYS A 18 -7.35 15.09 2.17
N PRO A 19 -7.73 14.40 3.28
CA PRO A 19 -7.39 13.02 3.61
C PRO A 19 -8.21 12.03 2.76
N ARG A 20 -7.52 11.15 2.03
CA ARG A 20 -8.16 10.21 1.10
C ARG A 20 -8.77 9.02 1.85
N ARG A 21 -9.89 8.53 1.31
CA ARG A 21 -10.57 7.28 1.74
C ARG A 21 -10.66 6.25 0.61
N THR A 22 -10.07 6.54 -0.53
CA THR A 22 -9.90 5.66 -1.68
C THR A 22 -8.77 6.24 -2.54
N GLY A 23 -8.23 5.47 -3.46
CA GLY A 23 -7.13 5.92 -4.31
C GLY A 23 -5.89 6.24 -3.48
N LEU A 24 -5.66 5.46 -2.41
CA LEU A 24 -4.51 5.66 -1.54
C LEU A 24 -3.21 5.34 -2.28
N THR A 25 -2.18 6.10 -1.96
CA THR A 25 -0.79 5.76 -2.28
C THR A 25 -0.08 5.38 -1.00
N HIS A 26 0.19 4.09 -0.85
CA HIS A 26 0.94 3.51 0.26
C HIS A 26 2.37 3.17 -0.21
N VAL A 27 3.34 3.94 0.24
CA VAL A 27 4.75 3.83 -0.19
C VAL A 27 5.57 2.93 0.73
N LEU A 28 6.61 2.32 0.16
CA LEU A 28 7.56 1.48 0.90
C LEU A 28 8.91 2.18 1.07
N ASP A 29 9.29 2.46 2.31
CA ASP A 29 10.62 2.90 2.70
C ASP A 29 11.45 1.72 3.20
N LYS A 30 12.55 1.46 2.51
CA LYS A 30 13.48 0.35 2.79
C LYS A 30 14.68 0.75 3.65
N GLY A 31 14.65 1.96 4.22
CA GLY A 31 15.75 2.52 5.00
C GLY A 31 16.43 3.72 4.31
N CYS A 32 15.67 4.58 3.64
CA CYS A 32 16.20 5.83 3.09
C CYS A 32 16.72 6.77 4.20
N THR A 33 17.46 7.82 3.87
CA THR A 33 17.92 8.77 4.89
C THR A 33 16.83 9.76 5.27
N LEU A 34 16.95 10.45 6.41
CA LEU A 34 16.06 11.57 6.75
C LEU A 34 16.05 12.65 5.66
N GLN A 35 17.21 12.95 5.06
CA GLN A 35 17.32 13.91 3.97
C GLN A 35 16.52 13.46 2.75
N THR A 36 16.63 12.18 2.37
CA THR A 36 15.83 11.61 1.27
C THR A 36 14.34 11.68 1.57
N THR A 37 13.92 11.41 2.82
CA THR A 37 12.52 11.58 3.25
C THR A 37 12.06 13.02 3.03
N GLN A 38 12.84 14.02 3.46
CA GLN A 38 12.52 15.44 3.28
C GLN A 38 12.44 15.85 1.80
N GLU A 39 13.39 15.37 0.98
CA GLU A 39 13.42 15.61 -0.46
C GLU A 39 12.16 15.06 -1.14
N VAL A 40 11.79 13.80 -0.86
CA VAL A 40 10.58 13.17 -1.41
C VAL A 40 9.33 13.95 -0.98
N LEU A 41 9.19 14.24 0.32
CA LEU A 41 8.02 14.96 0.83
C LEU A 41 7.90 16.37 0.23
N SER A 42 9.01 17.08 0.03
CA SER A 42 9.00 18.41 -0.58
C SER A 42 8.44 18.43 -2.02
N SER A 43 8.54 17.30 -2.72
CA SER A 43 8.13 17.15 -4.12
C SER A 43 6.74 16.54 -4.27
N VAL A 44 6.45 15.45 -3.54
CA VAL A 44 5.28 14.59 -3.81
C VAL A 44 4.44 14.27 -2.57
N ALA A 45 4.61 14.97 -1.44
CA ALA A 45 3.82 14.70 -0.22
C ALA A 45 2.29 14.72 -0.46
N GLY A 46 1.78 15.58 -1.35
CA GLY A 46 0.35 15.62 -1.69
C GLY A 46 -0.18 14.33 -2.35
N MET A 47 0.70 13.51 -2.90
CA MET A 47 0.40 12.27 -3.62
C MET A 47 0.56 11.01 -2.74
N ILE A 48 1.20 11.11 -1.58
CA ILE A 48 1.47 9.98 -0.66
C ILE A 48 0.48 10.01 0.51
N ASP A 49 -0.19 8.92 0.82
CA ASP A 49 -1.13 8.86 1.95
C ASP A 49 -0.53 8.15 3.17
N ILE A 50 0.21 7.07 2.94
CA ILE A 50 0.81 6.23 3.99
C ILE A 50 2.25 5.90 3.61
N TRP A 51 3.15 6.00 4.59
CA TRP A 51 4.57 5.69 4.48
C TRP A 51 4.91 4.50 5.37
N LYS A 52 5.10 3.33 4.75
CA LYS A 52 5.48 2.10 5.44
C LYS A 52 6.99 2.01 5.59
N PHE A 53 7.45 1.92 6.82
CA PHE A 53 8.81 1.50 7.14
C PHE A 53 8.88 -0.01 6.97
N GLY A 54 9.44 -0.46 5.84
CA GLY A 54 9.40 -1.85 5.40
C GLY A 54 9.91 -2.82 6.45
N TRP A 55 9.22 -3.97 6.57
CA TRP A 55 9.61 -5.08 7.44
C TRP A 55 10.04 -4.61 8.84
N GLY A 56 11.28 -4.88 9.25
CA GLY A 56 11.88 -4.48 10.52
C GLY A 56 12.70 -3.18 10.50
N THR A 57 12.66 -2.40 9.42
CA THR A 57 13.55 -1.22 9.28
C THR A 57 13.34 -0.16 10.35
N ALA A 58 12.09 0.05 10.81
CA ALA A 58 11.79 1.00 11.88
C ALA A 58 12.55 0.71 13.19
N TYR A 59 12.87 -0.55 13.47
CA TYR A 59 13.64 -0.95 14.64
C TYR A 59 15.14 -0.64 14.50
N LEU A 60 15.64 -0.56 13.27
CA LEU A 60 17.06 -0.33 12.96
C LEU A 60 17.38 1.14 12.69
N ASP A 61 16.40 1.91 12.21
CA ASP A 61 16.60 3.28 11.73
C ASP A 61 16.77 4.28 12.89
N PRO A 62 17.99 4.83 13.11
CA PRO A 62 18.21 5.78 14.19
C PRO A 62 17.47 7.11 13.99
N ALA A 63 17.01 7.40 12.77
CA ALA A 63 16.26 8.61 12.42
C ALA A 63 14.75 8.39 12.38
N VAL A 64 14.23 7.21 12.78
CA VAL A 64 12.80 6.87 12.67
C VAL A 64 11.89 7.93 13.28
N ARG A 65 12.21 8.43 14.48
CA ARG A 65 11.44 9.50 15.15
C ARG A 65 11.43 10.81 14.36
N SER A 66 12.59 11.22 13.85
CA SER A 66 12.72 12.43 13.04
C SER A 66 11.93 12.32 11.74
N LYS A 67 11.97 11.15 11.07
CA LYS A 67 11.18 10.91 9.87
C LYS A 67 9.68 10.95 10.15
N VAL A 68 9.22 10.31 11.23
CA VAL A 68 7.80 10.35 11.63
C VAL A 68 7.31 11.79 11.86
N ILE A 69 8.14 12.65 12.46
CA ILE A 69 7.83 14.08 12.62
C ILE A 69 7.64 14.77 11.25
N GLU A 70 8.54 14.55 10.30
CA GLU A 70 8.44 15.12 8.94
C GLU A 70 7.19 14.61 8.20
N LEU A 71 6.88 13.31 8.34
CA LEU A 71 5.68 12.69 7.75
C LEU A 71 4.40 13.35 8.29
N HIS A 72 4.30 13.55 9.61
CA HIS A 72 3.17 14.24 10.21
C HIS A 72 3.03 15.68 9.71
N ALA A 73 4.15 16.42 9.63
CA ALA A 73 4.15 17.79 9.09
C ALA A 73 3.66 17.85 7.64
N ALA A 74 3.90 16.79 6.87
CA ALA A 74 3.47 16.62 5.48
C ALA A 74 2.07 15.97 5.33
N GLN A 75 1.35 15.72 6.44
CA GLN A 75 0.07 15.00 6.45
C GLN A 75 0.14 13.62 5.76
N VAL A 76 1.23 12.89 6.03
CA VAL A 76 1.45 11.50 5.60
C VAL A 76 1.45 10.62 6.83
N LYS A 77 0.72 9.50 6.78
CA LYS A 77 0.66 8.57 7.91
C LYS A 77 1.91 7.71 8.00
N ALA A 78 2.52 7.61 9.17
CA ALA A 78 3.62 6.68 9.40
C ALA A 78 3.07 5.29 9.75
N CYS A 79 3.56 4.24 9.07
CA CYS A 79 3.17 2.85 9.30
C CYS A 79 4.38 1.96 9.56
N THR A 80 4.28 1.08 10.55
CA THR A 80 5.26 0.00 10.75
C THR A 80 5.08 -1.10 9.70
N GLY A 81 6.13 -1.84 9.35
CA GLY A 81 6.00 -3.08 8.58
C GLY A 81 5.51 -4.24 9.44
N GLY A 82 4.65 -5.09 8.89
CA GLY A 82 4.03 -6.20 9.62
C GLY A 82 5.02 -7.25 10.11
N THR A 83 6.10 -7.49 9.34
CA THR A 83 7.18 -8.40 9.75
C THR A 83 7.82 -8.01 11.09
N LEU A 84 7.87 -6.72 11.45
CA LEU A 84 8.40 -6.31 12.76
C LEU A 84 7.51 -6.80 13.90
N LEU A 85 6.19 -6.68 13.75
CA LEU A 85 5.23 -7.19 14.72
C LEU A 85 5.25 -8.73 14.77
N GLU A 86 5.38 -9.41 13.63
CA GLU A 86 5.53 -10.86 13.58
C GLU A 86 6.77 -11.34 14.37
N VAL A 87 7.91 -10.65 14.24
CA VAL A 87 9.12 -10.93 15.01
C VAL A 87 8.90 -10.69 16.50
N ALA A 88 8.21 -9.61 16.86
CA ALA A 88 7.87 -9.33 18.26
C ALA A 88 6.96 -10.42 18.84
N TRP A 89 5.97 -10.89 18.07
CA TRP A 89 5.08 -11.99 18.45
C TRP A 89 5.85 -13.30 18.68
N LEU A 90 6.74 -13.68 17.76
CA LEU A 90 7.58 -14.88 17.91
C LEU A 90 8.40 -14.88 19.21
N GLN A 91 8.73 -13.70 19.73
CA GLN A 91 9.52 -13.53 20.95
C GLN A 91 8.67 -13.25 22.19
N GLY A 92 7.34 -13.21 22.07
CA GLY A 92 6.44 -12.85 23.17
C GLY A 92 6.58 -11.40 23.63
N ARG A 93 6.93 -10.48 22.72
CA ARG A 93 7.23 -9.05 23.00
C ARG A 93 6.33 -8.06 22.27
N THR A 94 5.09 -8.45 22.02
CA THR A 94 4.11 -7.63 21.26
C THR A 94 3.75 -6.34 21.98
N GLU A 95 3.64 -6.36 23.30
CA GLU A 95 3.37 -5.14 24.09
C GLU A 95 4.55 -4.16 24.06
N GLU A 96 5.80 -4.64 24.06
CA GLU A 96 6.95 -3.76 23.86
C GLU A 96 7.00 -3.19 22.44
N PHE A 97 6.60 -3.96 21.42
CA PHE A 97 6.43 -3.43 20.07
C PHE A 97 5.40 -2.30 20.03
N PHE A 98 4.23 -2.50 20.65
CA PHE A 98 3.20 -1.47 20.69
C PHE A 98 3.65 -0.23 21.47
N SER A 99 4.34 -0.42 22.60
CA SER A 99 4.93 0.67 23.37
C SER A 99 5.92 1.46 22.53
N PHE A 100 6.80 0.78 21.79
CA PHE A 100 7.72 1.40 20.84
C PHE A 100 6.98 2.20 19.75
N ALA A 101 5.93 1.61 19.16
CA ALA A 101 5.17 2.25 18.09
C ALA A 101 4.47 3.54 18.58
N VAL A 102 3.87 3.50 19.77
CA VAL A 102 3.28 4.67 20.45
C VAL A 102 4.36 5.71 20.74
N ASP A 103 5.47 5.29 21.34
CA ASP A 103 6.53 6.19 21.77
C ASP A 103 7.18 6.92 20.58
N VAL A 104 7.38 6.25 19.45
CA VAL A 104 7.91 6.86 18.22
C VAL A 104 6.87 7.77 17.56
N GLY A 105 5.57 7.49 17.77
CA GLY A 105 4.46 8.27 17.25
C GLY A 105 3.90 7.75 15.94
N PHE A 106 3.95 6.45 15.67
CA PHE A 106 3.33 5.88 14.47
C PHE A 106 1.80 6.08 14.48
N ASP A 107 1.22 6.49 13.34
CA ASP A 107 -0.23 6.52 13.14
C ASP A 107 -0.81 5.11 12.96
N CYS A 108 -0.06 4.29 12.24
CA CYS A 108 -0.51 3.03 11.70
C CYS A 108 0.40 1.88 12.15
N VAL A 109 -0.21 0.71 12.33
CA VAL A 109 0.52 -0.55 12.42
C VAL A 109 -0.01 -1.52 11.36
N GLU A 110 0.90 -2.14 10.64
CA GLU A 110 0.59 -3.28 9.78
C GLU A 110 0.59 -4.56 10.62
N VAL A 111 -0.44 -5.39 10.48
CA VAL A 111 -0.57 -6.69 11.17
C VAL A 111 -0.67 -7.79 10.11
N SER A 112 0.32 -8.67 10.10
CA SER A 112 0.46 -9.77 9.14
C SER A 112 0.80 -11.07 9.87
N ASP A 113 0.58 -12.21 9.22
CA ASP A 113 0.96 -13.55 9.68
C ASP A 113 1.71 -14.35 8.59
N GLY A 114 2.18 -13.67 7.54
CA GLY A 114 2.73 -14.33 6.36
C GLY A 114 4.08 -15.02 6.58
N ALA A 115 4.91 -14.54 7.51
CA ALA A 115 6.29 -15.00 7.72
C ALA A 115 6.47 -15.97 8.90
N THR A 116 5.40 -16.26 9.64
CA THR A 116 5.45 -17.01 10.89
C THR A 116 4.39 -18.12 10.94
N SER A 117 4.38 -18.90 12.02
CA SER A 117 3.34 -19.88 12.29
C SER A 117 2.17 -19.31 13.10
N MET A 118 2.03 -17.98 13.13
CA MET A 118 0.94 -17.30 13.83
C MET A 118 -0.40 -17.78 13.29
N GLN A 119 -1.34 -18.08 14.18
CA GLN A 119 -2.69 -18.44 13.79
C GLN A 119 -3.50 -17.18 13.49
N VAL A 120 -4.44 -17.29 12.55
CA VAL A 120 -5.34 -16.18 12.18
C VAL A 120 -6.10 -15.62 13.39
N SER A 121 -6.43 -16.44 14.39
CA SER A 121 -7.04 -15.96 15.64
C SER A 121 -6.12 -15.04 16.43
N GLU A 122 -4.83 -15.36 16.52
CA GLU A 122 -3.82 -14.56 17.22
C GLU A 122 -3.56 -13.24 16.47
N LYS A 123 -3.51 -13.30 15.12
CA LYS A 123 -3.48 -12.10 14.27
C LYS A 123 -4.64 -11.16 14.60
N ARG A 124 -5.86 -11.69 14.74
CA ARG A 124 -7.06 -10.91 15.07
C ARG A 124 -7.03 -10.33 16.48
N GLU A 125 -6.44 -11.03 17.44
CA GLU A 125 -6.18 -10.48 18.78
C GLU A 125 -5.22 -9.28 18.71
N LEU A 126 -4.15 -9.37 17.89
CA LEU A 126 -3.23 -8.25 17.66
C LEU A 126 -3.90 -7.07 16.94
N ILE A 127 -4.79 -7.33 15.97
CA ILE A 127 -5.60 -6.29 15.32
C ILE A 127 -6.45 -5.57 16.38
N ALA A 128 -7.22 -6.32 17.18
CA ALA A 128 -8.07 -5.73 18.22
C ALA A 128 -7.24 -4.91 19.23
N ARG A 129 -6.10 -5.46 19.67
CA ARG A 129 -5.20 -4.80 20.60
C ARG A 129 -4.64 -3.48 20.04
N ALA A 130 -4.20 -3.49 18.77
CA ALA A 130 -3.72 -2.28 18.11
C ALA A 130 -4.82 -1.21 18.01
N ARG A 131 -6.07 -1.61 17.77
CA ARG A 131 -7.22 -0.69 17.73
C ARG A 131 -7.53 -0.08 19.09
N GLU A 132 -7.44 -0.84 20.18
CA GLU A 132 -7.60 -0.32 21.54
C GLU A 132 -6.58 0.78 21.87
N LEU A 133 -5.35 0.64 21.36
CA LEU A 133 -4.28 1.61 21.51
C LEU A 133 -4.41 2.85 20.60
N GLY A 134 -5.43 2.86 19.73
CA GLY A 134 -5.76 4.00 18.88
C GLY A 134 -5.07 3.99 17.50
N PHE A 135 -4.35 2.93 17.14
CA PHE A 135 -3.71 2.85 15.82
C PHE A 135 -4.72 2.66 14.69
N VAL A 136 -4.39 3.20 13.52
CA VAL A 136 -4.98 2.75 12.26
C VAL A 136 -4.34 1.42 11.88
N VAL A 137 -5.14 0.36 11.72
CA VAL A 137 -4.63 -0.98 11.45
C VAL A 137 -4.74 -1.31 9.98
N LEU A 138 -3.62 -1.68 9.36
CA LEU A 138 -3.55 -2.27 8.03
C LEU A 138 -3.34 -3.78 8.23
N ALA A 139 -4.36 -4.60 7.99
CA ALA A 139 -4.21 -6.05 8.08
C ALA A 139 -3.80 -6.60 6.71
N GLU A 140 -2.70 -7.32 6.63
CA GLU A 140 -2.21 -7.92 5.38
C GLU A 140 -2.77 -9.33 5.24
N VAL A 141 -3.41 -9.64 4.12
CA VAL A 141 -3.93 -10.98 3.81
C VAL A 141 -3.08 -11.67 2.76
N GLY A 142 -2.94 -12.98 2.90
CA GLY A 142 -2.13 -13.81 2.02
C GLY A 142 -0.92 -14.43 2.73
N SER A 143 -0.17 -15.25 2.00
CA SER A 143 0.99 -15.97 2.53
C SER A 143 2.27 -15.52 1.84
N LYS A 144 3.30 -15.27 2.65
CA LYS A 144 4.66 -15.04 2.17
C LYS A 144 5.34 -16.36 1.77
N ASP A 145 4.84 -17.50 2.22
CA ASP A 145 5.32 -18.82 1.82
C ASP A 145 4.70 -19.25 0.47
N PRO A 146 5.51 -19.44 -0.59
CA PRO A 146 5.02 -19.87 -1.91
C PRO A 146 4.50 -21.31 -1.93
N THR A 147 4.77 -22.10 -0.89
CA THR A 147 4.29 -23.49 -0.74
C THR A 147 2.93 -23.57 -0.05
N ARG A 148 2.53 -22.54 0.69
CA ARG A 148 1.22 -22.44 1.32
C ARG A 148 0.21 -21.98 0.27
N ALA A 149 -0.54 -22.94 -0.27
CA ALA A 149 -1.64 -22.68 -1.19
C ALA A 149 -2.80 -22.03 -0.42
N VAL A 150 -2.87 -20.70 -0.43
CA VAL A 150 -4.04 -19.97 0.08
C VAL A 150 -5.08 -19.89 -1.03
N THR A 151 -6.31 -20.31 -0.74
CA THR A 151 -7.41 -20.31 -1.70
C THR A 151 -8.12 -18.96 -1.73
N PRO A 152 -8.90 -18.66 -2.79
CA PRO A 152 -9.73 -17.46 -2.80
C PRO A 152 -10.77 -17.43 -1.66
N ALA A 153 -11.25 -18.58 -1.20
CA ALA A 153 -12.17 -18.65 -0.06
C ALA A 153 -11.47 -18.25 1.25
N ASP A 154 -10.22 -18.70 1.45
CA ASP A 154 -9.43 -18.31 2.62
C ASP A 154 -9.20 -16.79 2.66
N TRP A 155 -8.88 -16.16 1.51
CA TRP A 155 -8.75 -14.70 1.42
C TRP A 155 -10.04 -13.97 1.80
N HIS A 156 -11.18 -14.47 1.32
CA HIS A 156 -12.48 -13.90 1.65
C HIS A 156 -12.74 -13.95 3.17
N ASP A 157 -12.58 -15.12 3.78
CA ASP A 157 -12.81 -15.33 5.21
C ASP A 157 -11.82 -14.54 6.09
N GLU A 158 -10.58 -14.40 5.63
CA GLU A 158 -9.55 -13.62 6.30
C GLU A 158 -9.90 -12.12 6.27
N ILE A 159 -10.26 -11.57 5.11
CA ILE A 159 -10.73 -10.19 4.94
C ILE A 159 -11.89 -9.88 5.89
N GLU A 160 -12.95 -10.68 5.84
CA GLU A 160 -14.14 -10.46 6.66
C GLU A 160 -13.80 -10.49 8.16
N GLY A 161 -13.00 -11.47 8.58
CA GLY A 161 -12.63 -11.61 9.99
C GLY A 161 -11.66 -10.55 10.49
N ASP A 162 -10.73 -10.09 9.66
CA ASP A 162 -9.78 -9.03 10.03
C ASP A 162 -10.49 -7.67 10.12
N ILE A 163 -11.42 -7.40 9.20
CA ILE A 163 -12.31 -6.24 9.30
C ILE A 163 -13.17 -6.32 10.57
N ALA A 164 -13.74 -7.50 10.88
CA ALA A 164 -14.53 -7.71 12.09
C ALA A 164 -13.71 -7.53 13.39
N ALA A 165 -12.43 -7.91 13.36
CA ALA A 165 -11.48 -7.68 14.47
C ALA A 165 -11.08 -6.19 14.61
N GLY A 166 -11.36 -5.37 13.60
CA GLY A 166 -11.23 -3.92 13.65
C GLY A 166 -10.21 -3.32 12.68
N ALA A 167 -9.65 -4.09 11.74
CA ALA A 167 -8.75 -3.57 10.72
C ALA A 167 -9.40 -2.40 9.97
N ASN A 168 -8.63 -1.34 9.69
CA ASN A 168 -9.10 -0.18 8.94
C ASN A 168 -9.00 -0.41 7.43
N TRP A 169 -7.93 -1.06 7.00
CA TRP A 169 -7.64 -1.40 5.61
C TRP A 169 -7.14 -2.83 5.53
N ILE A 170 -7.38 -3.47 4.40
CA ILE A 170 -6.75 -4.73 4.04
C ILE A 170 -5.64 -4.47 3.04
N VAL A 171 -4.46 -5.01 3.26
CA VAL A 171 -3.37 -5.05 2.29
C VAL A 171 -3.40 -6.40 1.60
N ALA A 172 -3.61 -6.42 0.28
CA ALA A 172 -3.48 -7.63 -0.53
C ALA A 172 -2.01 -7.86 -0.86
N GLU A 173 -1.41 -8.89 -0.26
CA GLU A 173 0.03 -9.17 -0.31
C GLU A 173 0.53 -9.41 -1.74
N GLY A 174 1.61 -8.72 -2.10
CA GLY A 174 2.38 -8.93 -3.32
C GLY A 174 3.89 -9.04 -3.09
N ARG A 175 4.35 -8.76 -1.85
CA ARG A 175 5.74 -8.49 -1.47
C ARG A 175 6.33 -7.30 -2.24
N GLU A 176 7.56 -6.94 -1.89
CA GLU A 176 8.38 -6.00 -2.68
C GLU A 176 8.62 -6.50 -4.11
N SER A 177 8.76 -7.81 -4.31
CA SER A 177 9.05 -8.37 -5.63
C SER A 177 7.86 -8.32 -6.58
N GLY A 178 6.62 -8.34 -6.07
CA GLY A 178 5.43 -8.46 -6.90
C GLY A 178 5.35 -9.79 -7.63
N THR A 179 5.81 -10.89 -7.04
CA THR A 179 5.86 -12.22 -7.70
C THR A 179 5.30 -13.35 -6.86
N VAL A 180 4.54 -13.00 -5.82
CA VAL A 180 3.85 -13.92 -4.91
C VAL A 180 2.50 -13.32 -4.50
N GLY A 181 1.72 -14.08 -3.71
CA GLY A 181 0.43 -13.61 -3.20
C GLY A 181 -0.56 -13.35 -4.33
N LEU A 182 -0.97 -12.09 -4.49
CA LEU A 182 -1.82 -11.63 -5.60
C LEU A 182 -1.22 -11.91 -6.98
N TYR A 183 0.10 -12.07 -7.06
CA TYR A 183 0.82 -12.29 -8.32
C TYR A 183 1.33 -13.73 -8.47
N ASP A 184 1.48 -14.14 -9.72
CA ASP A 184 2.22 -15.35 -10.07
C ASP A 184 3.74 -15.10 -10.15
N LYS A 185 4.51 -16.14 -10.48
CA LYS A 185 5.98 -16.04 -10.57
C LYS A 185 6.48 -15.08 -11.66
N ASN A 186 5.63 -14.75 -12.64
CA ASN A 186 5.93 -13.84 -13.72
C ASN A 186 5.52 -12.39 -13.38
N GLY A 187 4.87 -12.18 -12.24
CA GLY A 187 4.34 -10.90 -11.80
C GLY A 187 2.97 -10.55 -12.38
N GLU A 188 2.30 -11.53 -13.01
CA GLU A 188 0.95 -11.40 -13.54
C GLU A 188 -0.07 -11.58 -12.40
N VAL A 189 -1.17 -10.82 -12.45
CA VAL A 189 -2.21 -10.91 -11.42
C VAL A 189 -2.93 -12.24 -11.52
N ARG A 190 -3.14 -12.91 -10.38
CA ARG A 190 -3.97 -14.10 -10.28
C ARG A 190 -5.44 -13.70 -10.31
N GLU A 191 -6.06 -13.80 -11.49
CA GLU A 191 -7.45 -13.36 -11.73
C GLU A 191 -8.46 -13.90 -10.71
N SER A 192 -8.32 -15.16 -10.28
CA SER A 192 -9.25 -15.75 -9.31
C SER A 192 -9.19 -15.09 -7.92
N LEU A 193 -8.01 -14.64 -7.49
CA LEU A 193 -7.87 -13.88 -6.24
C LEU A 193 -8.37 -12.45 -6.42
N LEU A 194 -8.04 -11.82 -7.55
CA LEU A 194 -8.50 -10.49 -7.87
C LEU A 194 -10.04 -10.40 -7.89
N GLN A 195 -10.70 -11.40 -8.49
CA GLN A 195 -12.17 -11.47 -8.52
C GLN A 195 -12.78 -11.55 -7.11
N VAL A 196 -12.15 -12.27 -6.18
CA VAL A 196 -12.60 -12.31 -4.78
C VAL A 196 -12.44 -10.95 -4.11
N LEU A 197 -11.30 -10.28 -4.31
CA LEU A 197 -11.05 -8.94 -3.75
C LEU A 197 -12.07 -7.93 -4.27
N GLU A 198 -12.38 -7.97 -5.56
CA GLU A 198 -13.33 -7.07 -6.23
C GLU A 198 -14.78 -7.29 -5.80
N SER A 199 -15.17 -8.54 -5.61
CA SER A 199 -16.54 -8.91 -5.23
C SER A 199 -16.80 -8.84 -3.73
N ASN A 200 -15.77 -8.66 -2.90
CA ASN A 200 -15.92 -8.52 -1.46
C ASN A 200 -16.64 -7.21 -1.08
N ALA A 201 -17.49 -7.24 -0.06
CA ALA A 201 -18.26 -6.08 0.40
C ALA A 201 -17.37 -4.90 0.86
N TYR A 202 -16.11 -5.18 1.22
CA TYR A 202 -15.10 -4.23 1.65
C TYR A 202 -14.06 -3.91 0.57
N ALA A 203 -14.32 -4.16 -0.72
CA ALA A 203 -13.38 -3.88 -1.82
C ALA A 203 -12.79 -2.44 -1.77
N SER A 204 -13.59 -1.45 -1.39
CA SER A 204 -13.15 -0.05 -1.23
C SER A 204 -12.11 0.17 -0.11
N ARG A 205 -11.89 -0.82 0.75
CA ARG A 205 -10.95 -0.81 1.88
C ARG A 205 -9.70 -1.65 1.60
N ILE A 206 -9.51 -2.11 0.37
CA ILE A 206 -8.38 -2.93 -0.04
C ILE A 206 -7.29 -2.04 -0.66
N ILE A 207 -6.05 -2.24 -0.21
CA ILE A 207 -4.83 -1.67 -0.77
C ILE A 207 -4.10 -2.81 -1.48
N TYR A 208 -3.99 -2.72 -2.80
CA TYR A 208 -3.33 -3.74 -3.61
C TYR A 208 -1.84 -3.43 -3.69
N GLU A 209 -0.97 -4.27 -3.12
CA GLU A 209 0.47 -4.06 -3.32
C GLU A 209 0.82 -4.18 -4.81
N ALA A 210 1.44 -3.17 -5.38
CA ALA A 210 1.76 -3.09 -6.80
C ALA A 210 3.14 -2.43 -7.01
N PRO A 211 4.23 -3.08 -6.57
CA PRO A 211 5.57 -2.51 -6.63
C PRO A 211 6.05 -2.25 -8.06
N GLN A 212 5.55 -3.02 -9.04
CA GLN A 212 5.96 -2.88 -10.44
C GLN A 212 4.98 -2.03 -11.25
N ARG A 213 5.51 -1.21 -12.17
CA ARG A 213 4.70 -0.38 -13.07
C ARG A 213 3.62 -1.16 -13.83
N ALA A 214 3.96 -2.36 -14.33
CA ALA A 214 3.01 -3.17 -15.10
C ALA A 214 1.79 -3.57 -14.25
N GLN A 215 2.00 -3.81 -12.96
CA GLN A 215 0.95 -4.13 -12.00
C GLN A 215 0.09 -2.90 -11.71
N GLN A 216 0.74 -1.75 -11.49
CA GLN A 216 0.06 -0.47 -11.30
C GLN A 216 -0.85 -0.14 -12.47
N SER A 217 -0.33 -0.21 -13.71
CA SER A 217 -1.10 0.12 -14.91
C SER A 217 -2.19 -0.91 -15.22
N PHE A 218 -1.98 -2.18 -14.90
CA PHE A 218 -3.02 -3.20 -14.98
C PHE A 218 -4.17 -2.90 -14.02
N LEU A 219 -3.88 -2.73 -12.72
CA LEU A 219 -4.90 -2.48 -11.70
C LEU A 219 -5.64 -1.16 -11.94
N LEU A 220 -4.95 -0.11 -12.39
CA LEU A 220 -5.60 1.17 -12.72
C LEU A 220 -6.56 1.06 -13.91
N ARG A 221 -6.23 0.27 -14.92
CA ARG A 221 -7.12 0.04 -16.07
C ARG A 221 -8.31 -0.83 -15.70
N HIS A 222 -8.10 -1.81 -14.83
CA HIS A 222 -9.12 -2.79 -14.45
C HIS A 222 -10.07 -2.26 -13.36
N LEU A 223 -9.54 -1.62 -12.32
CA LEU A 223 -10.27 -1.15 -11.13
C LEU A 223 -10.56 0.36 -11.14
N GLY A 224 -9.96 1.10 -12.08
CA GLY A 224 -10.09 2.55 -12.17
C GLY A 224 -8.98 3.34 -11.47
N SER A 225 -8.91 4.65 -11.79
CA SER A 225 -7.85 5.55 -11.33
C SER A 225 -7.81 5.80 -9.82
N GLU A 226 -8.88 5.44 -9.11
CA GLU A 226 -9.04 5.60 -7.66
C GLU A 226 -8.85 4.28 -6.88
N VAL A 227 -8.23 3.25 -7.48
CA VAL A 227 -7.79 2.06 -6.73
C VAL A 227 -6.66 2.41 -5.76
N SER A 228 -6.71 1.91 -4.53
CA SER A 228 -5.63 2.09 -3.55
C SER A 228 -4.47 1.13 -3.84
N LEU A 229 -3.25 1.65 -3.94
CA LEU A 229 -2.06 0.86 -4.27
C LEU A 229 -1.00 0.96 -3.17
N GLY A 230 -0.37 -0.17 -2.87
CA GLY A 230 0.67 -0.34 -1.86
C GLY A 230 2.03 -0.73 -2.43
N ASN A 231 3.07 -0.70 -1.59
CA ASN A 231 4.47 -0.96 -1.97
C ASN A 231 4.97 -0.10 -3.14
N ILE A 232 4.46 1.12 -3.26
CA ILE A 232 4.96 2.06 -4.26
C ILE A 232 6.35 2.54 -3.83
N ALA A 233 7.33 2.36 -4.72
CA ALA A 233 8.68 2.86 -4.48
C ALA A 233 8.66 4.40 -4.39
N LEU A 234 9.51 4.98 -3.54
CA LEU A 234 9.54 6.42 -3.29
C LEU A 234 9.77 7.26 -4.55
N ASP A 235 10.56 6.75 -5.48
CA ASP A 235 10.88 7.36 -6.77
C ASP A 235 9.81 7.15 -7.86
N GLU A 236 8.87 6.22 -7.67
CA GLU A 236 7.77 5.96 -8.60
C GLU A 236 6.46 6.69 -8.22
N VAL A 237 6.40 7.44 -7.10
CA VAL A 237 5.18 8.14 -6.67
C VAL A 237 4.63 9.08 -7.75
N MET A 238 5.48 9.90 -8.36
CA MET A 238 5.07 10.80 -9.44
C MET A 238 4.68 10.02 -10.69
N GLY A 239 5.35 8.91 -10.98
CA GLY A 239 5.02 8.01 -12.07
C GLY A 239 3.65 7.36 -11.91
N LEU A 240 3.28 6.99 -10.68
CA LEU A 240 1.95 6.49 -10.35
C LEU A 240 0.88 7.57 -10.51
N GLU A 241 1.12 8.79 -10.00
CA GLU A 241 0.13 9.86 -10.15
C GLU A 241 -0.09 10.21 -11.64
N ALA A 242 0.96 10.17 -12.46
CA ALA A 242 0.83 10.30 -13.90
C ALA A 242 -0.01 9.18 -14.53
N LEU A 243 0.12 7.93 -14.07
CA LEU A 243 -0.74 6.82 -14.50
C LEU A 243 -2.21 7.05 -14.09
N ARG A 244 -2.47 7.50 -12.86
CA ARG A 244 -3.84 7.79 -12.39
C ARG A 244 -4.54 8.85 -13.24
N LEU A 245 -3.77 9.83 -13.73
CA LEU A 245 -4.28 10.95 -14.53
C LEU A 245 -4.25 10.69 -16.05
N GLY A 246 -3.84 9.49 -16.50
CA GLY A 246 -3.73 9.16 -17.92
C GLY A 246 -2.60 9.90 -18.65
N LEU A 247 -1.64 10.46 -17.91
CA LEU A 247 -0.50 11.21 -18.42
C LEU A 247 0.70 10.33 -18.80
N ARG A 248 0.50 9.01 -18.81
CA ARG A 248 1.49 8.01 -19.24
C ARG A 248 0.84 7.06 -20.24
N ALA A 249 1.60 6.63 -21.24
CA ALA A 249 1.10 5.86 -22.39
C ALA A 249 0.24 4.64 -21.99
N ASP A 250 0.63 3.95 -20.92
CA ASP A 250 -0.05 2.76 -20.38
C ASP A 250 -1.52 3.01 -19.99
N THR A 251 -1.89 4.26 -19.73
CA THR A 251 -3.21 4.68 -19.22
C THR A 251 -3.84 5.81 -20.06
N LEU A 252 -3.28 6.13 -21.23
CA LEU A 252 -3.75 7.25 -22.07
C LEU A 252 -5.25 7.14 -22.43
N GLY A 253 -5.77 5.90 -22.48
CA GLY A 253 -7.18 5.57 -22.64
C GLY A 253 -8.15 6.20 -21.64
N SER A 254 -7.67 6.65 -20.46
CA SER A 254 -8.50 7.25 -19.42
C SER A 254 -8.71 8.76 -19.58
N VAL A 255 -8.00 9.42 -20.49
CA VAL A 255 -8.14 10.86 -20.73
C VAL A 255 -9.33 11.13 -21.66
N PRO A 256 -10.23 12.09 -21.34
CA PRO A 256 -11.31 12.46 -22.25
C PRO A 256 -10.79 13.06 -23.58
N GLY A 257 -10.99 12.35 -24.69
CA GLY A 257 -10.64 12.78 -26.05
C GLY A 257 -10.69 11.64 -27.07
N GLU A 258 -10.77 11.95 -28.37
CA GLU A 258 -10.64 10.93 -29.42
C GLU A 258 -9.18 10.47 -29.53
N LEU A 259 -8.93 9.21 -29.16
CA LEU A 259 -7.65 8.55 -29.37
C LEU A 259 -7.56 8.09 -30.82
N VAL A 260 -6.88 8.86 -31.66
CA VAL A 260 -6.46 8.39 -32.98
C VAL A 260 -5.19 7.56 -32.82
N ILE A 261 -5.36 6.26 -32.62
CA ILE A 261 -4.25 5.30 -32.68
C ILE A 261 -3.88 5.14 -34.16
N ASN A 262 -2.79 5.79 -34.59
CA ASN A 262 -2.23 5.55 -35.91
C ASN A 262 -1.68 4.12 -35.98
N SER A 263 -2.47 3.20 -36.55
CA SER A 263 -2.15 1.79 -36.74
C SER A 263 -0.95 1.51 -37.66
N GLU A 264 -0.29 2.55 -38.19
CA GLU A 264 0.86 2.44 -39.09
C GLU A 264 2.23 2.38 -38.39
N ARG A 265 2.29 2.60 -37.06
CA ARG A 265 3.51 2.33 -36.29
C ARG A 265 3.30 1.08 -35.47
N GLY A 266 3.60 -0.07 -36.07
CA GLY A 266 3.60 -1.36 -35.39
C GLY A 266 4.48 -1.32 -34.14
N LEU A 267 3.85 -1.14 -32.99
CA LEU A 267 4.37 -1.59 -31.71
C LEU A 267 3.63 -2.89 -31.44
N SER A 268 4.31 -4.00 -31.72
CA SER A 268 3.88 -5.33 -31.32
C SER A 268 3.70 -5.36 -29.80
N VAL A 269 2.50 -5.78 -29.40
CA VAL A 269 2.12 -6.14 -28.03
C VAL A 269 3.01 -7.28 -27.52
#